data_AF-A0A962NAR9-F1
#
_entry.id   AF-A0A962NAR9-F1
#
_cell.length_a   1.000
_cell.length_b   1.000
_cell.length_c   1.000
_cell.angle_alpha   90.00
_cell.angle_beta   90.00
_cell.angle_gamma   90.00
#
_symmetry.space_group_name_H-M   'P 1'
#
loop_
_entity.id
_entity.type
_entity.pdbx_description
1 polymer ?
#
loop_
_entity_poly.entity_id
_entity_poly.type
_entity_poly.pdbx_seq_one_letter_code
_entity_poly.pdbx_strand_id
1 'polypeptide(L)'
;MHFYRRLITNHPLANIAFVVLLLLGLVSYLTMPVEQDPEINFNWVNINTALPGASSADVEKRITSPLEDAIASVQDIRFVSSTSREGVSNILVRFRDMDARLFDKRISDLRREIQNRASAELPSDIDDPVILEITTSNGFPTAIVALVGQA
;
A
#
# COMPACT_ATOMS: atom_id res chain seq x y z
N MET A 1 25.64 -27.71 -29.82
CA MET A 1 26.57 -28.80 -29.40
C MET A 1 28.06 -28.48 -29.62
N HIS A 2 28.47 -27.79 -30.70
CA HIS A 2 29.90 -27.47 -30.97
C HIS A 2 30.55 -26.49 -29.96
N PHE A 3 29.77 -25.57 -29.40
CA PHE A 3 30.24 -24.58 -28.42
C PHE A 3 30.69 -25.22 -27.10
N TYR A 4 29.85 -26.09 -26.52
CA TYR A 4 30.17 -26.81 -25.28
C TYR A 4 31.42 -27.70 -25.41
N ARG A 5 31.58 -28.36 -26.57
CA ARG A 5 32.77 -29.19 -26.83
C ARG A 5 34.05 -28.36 -26.85
N ARG A 6 34.04 -27.17 -27.47
CA ARG A 6 35.20 -26.24 -27.50
C ARG A 6 35.54 -25.66 -26.13
N LEU A 7 34.52 -25.47 -25.29
CA LEU A 7 34.67 -24.95 -23.93
C LEU A 7 35.32 -25.99 -23.01
N ILE A 8 34.96 -27.27 -23.15
CA ILE A 8 35.50 -28.37 -22.33
C ILE A 8 36.90 -28.82 -22.80
N THR A 9 37.21 -28.80 -24.10
CA THR A 9 38.53 -29.22 -24.60
C THR A 9 39.64 -28.19 -24.34
N ASN A 10 39.30 -26.92 -24.11
CA ASN A 10 40.26 -25.86 -23.84
C ASN A 10 40.21 -25.46 -22.36
N HIS A 11 41.04 -26.10 -21.53
CA HIS A 11 41.15 -25.81 -20.08
C HIS A 11 41.27 -24.32 -19.73
N PRO A 12 42.06 -23.49 -20.45
CA PRO A 12 42.14 -22.05 -20.14
C PRO A 12 40.84 -21.29 -20.35
N LEU A 13 40.08 -21.63 -21.41
CA LEU A 13 38.79 -20.99 -21.70
C LEU A 13 37.74 -21.36 -20.65
N ALA A 14 37.74 -22.63 -20.19
CA ALA A 14 36.88 -23.07 -19.10
C ALA A 14 37.16 -22.32 -17.79
N ASN A 15 38.44 -22.15 -17.43
CA ASN A 15 38.84 -21.43 -16.23
C ASN A 15 38.45 -19.95 -16.27
N ILE A 16 38.67 -19.27 -17.40
CA ILE A 16 38.27 -17.86 -17.57
C ILE A 16 36.75 -17.71 -17.47
N ALA A 17 35.98 -18.60 -18.13
CA ALA A 17 34.53 -18.58 -18.04
C ALA A 17 34.04 -18.79 -16.60
N PHE A 18 34.68 -19.68 -15.85
CA PHE A 18 34.37 -19.92 -14.44
C PHE A 18 34.68 -18.69 -13.56
N VAL A 19 35.84 -18.06 -13.75
CA VAL A 19 36.19 -16.83 -13.02
C VAL A 19 35.21 -15.70 -13.33
N VAL A 20 34.82 -15.53 -14.60
CA VAL A 20 33.81 -14.53 -14.99
C VAL A 20 32.47 -14.81 -14.33
N LEU A 21 32.02 -16.07 -14.28
CA LEU A 21 30.79 -16.45 -13.57
C LEU A 21 30.87 -16.16 -12.07
N LEU A 22 32.01 -16.43 -11.42
CA LEU A 22 32.20 -16.11 -10.01
C LEU A 22 32.17 -14.61 -9.76
N LEU A 23 32.81 -13.80 -10.61
CA LEU A 23 32.79 -12.35 -10.49
C LEU A 23 31.38 -11.78 -10.70
N LEU A 24 30.64 -12.27 -11.69
CA LEU A 24 29.25 -11.89 -11.90
C LEU A 24 28.39 -12.27 -10.69
N GLY A 25 28.55 -13.49 -10.16
CA GLY A 25 27.85 -13.93 -8.95
C GLY A 25 28.16 -13.08 -7.73
N LEU A 26 29.43 -12.69 -7.55
CA LEU A 26 29.85 -11.82 -6.45
C LEU A 26 29.24 -10.42 -6.56
N VAL A 27 29.28 -9.83 -7.77
CA VAL A 27 28.64 -8.53 -8.01
C VAL A 27 27.15 -8.63 -7.73
N SER A 28 26.46 -9.63 -8.28
CA SER A 28 25.03 -9.84 -8.03
C SER A 28 24.71 -9.96 -6.54
N TYR A 29 25.49 -10.75 -5.79
CA TYR A 29 25.30 -10.93 -4.35
C TYR A 29 25.46 -9.61 -3.57
N LEU A 30 26.48 -8.81 -3.90
CA LEU A 30 26.73 -7.53 -3.24
C LEU A 30 25.72 -6.45 -3.63
N THR A 31 25.14 -6.52 -4.83
CA THR A 31 24.13 -5.56 -5.30
C THR A 31 22.70 -5.95 -4.98
N MET A 32 22.45 -7.18 -4.53
CA MET A 32 21.10 -7.67 -4.27
C MET A 32 20.51 -6.94 -3.06
N PRO A 33 19.38 -6.23 -3.21
CA PRO A 33 18.69 -5.65 -2.07
C PRO A 33 18.21 -6.77 -1.15
N VAL A 34 18.42 -6.59 0.15
CA VAL A 34 17.92 -7.51 1.19
C VAL A 34 16.73 -6.83 1.84
N GLU A 35 15.56 -7.43 1.71
CA GLU A 35 14.33 -7.00 2.35
C GLU A 35 13.93 -8.05 3.39
N GLN A 36 13.76 -7.63 4.64
CA GLN A 36 13.34 -8.52 5.73
C GLN A 36 11.89 -8.97 5.54
N ASP A 37 11.03 -8.01 5.21
CA ASP A 37 9.61 -8.20 4.98
C ASP A 37 9.31 -7.65 3.58
N PRO A 38 9.10 -8.51 2.56
CA PRO A 38 8.78 -8.04 1.23
C PRO A 38 7.45 -7.29 1.26
N GLU A 39 7.36 -6.20 0.50
CA GLU A 39 6.13 -5.42 0.46
C GLU A 39 5.01 -6.20 -0.21
N ILE A 40 4.07 -6.70 0.61
CA ILE A 40 2.83 -7.30 0.15
C ILE A 40 1.70 -6.28 0.36
N ASN A 41 1.01 -5.96 -0.73
CA ASN A 41 -0.23 -5.18 -0.70
C ASN A 41 -1.42 -6.12 -0.48
N PHE A 42 -2.17 -5.91 0.60
CA PHE A 42 -3.31 -6.76 0.94
C PHE A 42 -4.60 -6.35 0.22
N ASN A 43 -4.55 -5.36 -0.67
CA ASN A 43 -5.71 -4.74 -1.32
C ASN A 43 -6.70 -4.14 -0.31
N TRP A 44 -6.19 -3.67 0.83
CA TRP A 44 -6.98 -2.97 1.86
C TRP A 44 -6.64 -1.50 1.90
N VAL A 45 -7.66 -0.69 2.15
CA VAL A 45 -7.56 0.75 2.25
C VAL A 45 -8.34 1.22 3.47
N ASN A 46 -7.72 2.08 4.25
CA ASN A 46 -8.31 2.73 5.39
C ASN A 46 -8.51 4.21 5.09
N ILE A 47 -9.73 4.70 5.29
CA ILE A 47 -10.11 6.07 5.03
C ILE A 47 -10.52 6.67 6.36
N ASN A 48 -9.78 7.67 6.82
CA ASN A 48 -10.12 8.40 8.04
C ASN A 48 -10.55 9.82 7.69
N THR A 49 -11.64 10.25 8.30
CA THR A 49 -12.16 11.62 8.15
C THR A 49 -12.53 12.14 9.53
N ALA A 50 -12.03 13.31 9.89
CA ALA A 50 -12.32 13.93 11.17
C ALA A 50 -13.33 15.08 11.01
N LEU A 51 -14.24 15.18 11.98
CA LEU A 51 -15.18 16.28 12.15
C LEU A 51 -15.27 16.61 13.64
N PRO A 52 -14.34 17.41 14.16
CA PRO A 52 -14.28 17.73 15.58
C PRO A 52 -15.59 18.31 16.10
N GLY A 53 -16.05 17.82 17.26
CA GLY A 53 -17.26 18.34 17.93
C GLY A 53 -18.59 17.79 17.43
N ALA A 54 -18.60 16.83 16.50
CA ALA A 54 -19.82 16.12 16.09
C ALA A 54 -20.04 14.82 16.88
N SER A 55 -21.32 14.54 17.19
CA SER A 55 -21.72 13.27 17.81
C SER A 55 -21.53 12.10 16.84
N SER A 56 -21.42 10.86 17.36
CA SER A 56 -21.25 9.67 16.50
C SER A 56 -22.37 9.52 15.47
N ALA A 57 -23.61 9.86 15.83
CA ALA A 57 -24.77 9.79 14.93
C ALA A 57 -24.73 10.88 13.84
N ASP A 58 -24.19 12.06 14.16
CA ASP A 58 -24.00 13.13 13.17
C ASP A 58 -22.86 12.80 12.21
N VAL A 59 -21.76 12.24 12.71
CA VAL A 59 -20.64 11.75 11.89
C VAL A 59 -21.11 10.66 10.94
N GLU A 60 -21.90 9.69 11.42
CA GLU A 60 -22.45 8.64 10.59
C GLU A 60 -23.27 9.22 9.42
N LYS A 61 -24.26 10.08 9.73
CA LYS A 61 -25.17 10.63 8.73
C LYS A 61 -24.51 11.61 7.77
N ARG A 62 -23.61 12.45 8.27
CA ARG A 62 -23.04 13.56 7.49
C ARG A 62 -21.75 13.20 6.79
N ILE A 63 -21.04 12.15 7.22
CA ILE A 63 -19.73 11.76 6.68
C ILE A 63 -19.74 10.32 6.23
N THR A 64 -20.04 9.39 7.14
CA THR A 64 -19.88 7.96 6.85
C THR A 64 -20.82 7.51 5.74
N SER A 65 -22.12 7.81 5.80
CA SER A 65 -23.09 7.39 4.78
C SER A 65 -22.81 7.98 3.40
N PRO A 66 -22.58 9.31 3.24
CA PRO A 66 -22.24 9.87 1.92
C PRO A 66 -20.95 9.29 1.34
N LEU A 67 -19.93 9.03 2.17
CA LEU A 67 -18.68 8.43 1.73
C LEU A 67 -18.85 6.95 1.36
N GLU A 68 -19.66 6.18 2.10
CA GLU A 68 -19.99 4.80 1.74
C GLU A 68 -20.68 4.72 0.37
N ASP A 69 -21.62 5.61 0.08
CA ASP A 69 -22.29 5.68 -1.22
C ASP A 69 -21.29 5.98 -2.36
N ALA A 70 -20.34 6.89 -2.10
CA ALA A 70 -19.27 7.22 -3.04
C ALA A 70 -18.38 5.99 -3.31
N ILE A 71 -17.97 5.31 -2.23
CA ILE A 71 -17.13 4.11 -2.28
C ILE A 71 -17.87 2.99 -3.03
N ALA A 72 -19.17 2.81 -2.82
CA ALA A 72 -19.97 1.76 -3.46
C ALA A 72 -20.02 1.87 -4.99
N SER A 73 -19.78 3.07 -5.55
CA SER A 73 -19.71 3.29 -7.00
C SER A 73 -18.39 2.82 -7.62
N VAL A 74 -17.35 2.58 -6.81
CA VAL A 74 -16.03 2.14 -7.25
C VAL A 74 -16.05 0.64 -7.53
N GLN A 75 -15.46 0.26 -8.67
CA GLN A 75 -15.42 -1.14 -9.11
C GLN A 75 -14.45 -1.98 -8.27
N ASP A 76 -14.67 -3.29 -8.28
CA ASP A 76 -13.79 -4.31 -7.70
C ASP A 76 -13.67 -4.28 -6.17
N ILE A 77 -14.61 -3.64 -5.49
CA ILE A 77 -14.77 -3.74 -4.04
C ILE A 77 -15.34 -5.12 -3.68
N ARG A 78 -14.73 -5.76 -2.68
CA ARG A 78 -15.18 -7.04 -2.11
C ARG A 78 -15.97 -6.80 -0.82
N PHE A 79 -15.48 -5.92 0.05
CA PHE A 79 -16.04 -5.69 1.37
C PHE A 79 -15.77 -4.26 1.83
N VAL A 80 -16.74 -3.66 2.52
CA VAL A 80 -16.63 -2.35 3.16
C VAL A 80 -17.11 -2.50 4.59
N SER A 81 -16.38 -1.91 5.53
CA SER A 81 -16.77 -1.81 6.94
C SER A 81 -16.47 -0.41 7.42
N SER A 82 -17.47 0.26 8.00
CA SER A 82 -17.29 1.58 8.59
C SER A 82 -17.47 1.53 10.10
N THR A 83 -16.90 2.52 10.79
CA THR A 83 -17.08 2.74 12.21
C THR A 83 -17.03 4.23 12.46
N SER A 84 -18.15 4.77 12.93
CA SER A 84 -18.30 6.19 13.29
C SER A 84 -18.17 6.33 14.79
N ARG A 85 -17.33 7.26 15.22
CA ARG A 85 -17.15 7.66 16.63
C ARG A 85 -17.33 9.17 16.74
N GLU A 86 -17.43 9.65 17.96
CA GLU A 86 -17.41 11.09 18.22
C GLU A 86 -16.18 11.71 17.56
N GLY A 87 -16.41 12.74 16.74
CA GLY A 87 -15.33 13.47 16.07
C GLY A 87 -14.65 12.77 14.88
N VAL A 88 -14.89 11.49 14.60
CA VAL A 88 -14.13 10.74 13.59
C VAL A 88 -14.91 9.60 12.93
N SER A 89 -14.77 9.48 11.61
CA SER A 89 -15.25 8.37 10.79
C SER A 89 -14.05 7.56 10.29
N ASN A 90 -14.12 6.24 10.47
CA ASN A 90 -13.14 5.30 9.93
C ASN A 90 -13.85 4.33 8.98
N ILE A 91 -13.42 4.27 7.71
CA ILE A 91 -13.96 3.37 6.69
C ILE A 91 -12.85 2.46 6.17
N LEU A 92 -13.09 1.17 6.24
CA LEU A 92 -12.17 0.13 5.85
C LEU A 92 -12.72 -0.58 4.61
N VAL A 93 -11.99 -0.45 3.50
CA VAL A 93 -12.37 -0.98 2.18
C VAL A 93 -11.40 -2.08 1.79
N ARG A 94 -11.93 -3.23 1.38
CA ARG A 94 -11.17 -4.33 0.79
C ARG A 94 -11.55 -4.50 -0.66
N PHE A 95 -10.56 -4.40 -1.53
CA PHE A 95 -10.68 -4.73 -2.95
C PHE A 95 -10.54 -6.23 -3.19
N ARG A 96 -10.99 -6.69 -4.36
CA ARG A 96 -10.73 -8.05 -4.85
C ARG A 96 -9.24 -8.23 -5.11
N ASP A 97 -8.80 -9.48 -5.13
CA ASP A 97 -7.41 -9.81 -5.42
C ASP A 97 -7.09 -9.40 -6.87
N MET A 98 -6.16 -8.46 -7.04
CA MET A 98 -5.80 -7.87 -8.33
C MET A 98 -4.30 -7.56 -8.41
N ASP A 99 -3.82 -7.31 -9.63
CA ASP A 99 -2.44 -6.87 -9.88
C ASP A 99 -2.20 -5.44 -9.33
N ALA A 100 -0.96 -5.14 -8.95
CA ALA A 100 -0.57 -3.87 -8.34
C ALA A 100 -0.94 -2.66 -9.22
N ARG A 101 -0.72 -2.77 -10.55
CA ARG A 101 -1.06 -1.69 -11.49
C ARG A 101 -2.56 -1.39 -11.55
N LEU A 102 -3.39 -2.43 -11.43
CA LEU A 102 -4.84 -2.25 -11.43
C LEU A 102 -5.29 -1.67 -10.09
N PHE A 103 -4.70 -2.11 -8.98
CA PHE A 103 -4.95 -1.58 -7.66
C PHE A 103 -4.67 -0.07 -7.59
N ASP A 104 -3.50 0.39 -8.05
CA ASP A 104 -3.14 1.81 -8.07
C ASP A 104 -4.19 2.66 -8.82
N LYS A 105 -4.71 2.12 -9.93
CA LYS A 105 -5.79 2.77 -10.68
C LYS A 105 -7.08 2.85 -9.87
N ARG A 106 -7.45 1.78 -9.17
CA ARG A 106 -8.64 1.75 -8.29
C ARG A 106 -8.51 2.69 -7.10
N ILE A 107 -7.30 2.86 -6.54
CA ILE A 107 -7.02 3.86 -5.50
C ILE A 107 -7.21 5.27 -6.03
N SER A 108 -6.72 5.56 -7.24
CA SER A 108 -6.93 6.86 -7.89
C SER A 108 -8.41 7.14 -8.16
N ASP A 109 -9.15 6.12 -8.62
CA ASP A 109 -10.61 6.20 -8.81
C ASP A 109 -11.34 6.46 -7.48
N LEU A 110 -11.00 5.72 -6.43
CA LEU A 110 -11.54 5.87 -5.08
C LEU A 110 -11.28 7.29 -4.54
N ARG A 111 -10.05 7.78 -4.65
CA ARG A 111 -9.67 9.12 -4.19
C ARG A 111 -10.48 10.20 -4.88
N ARG A 112 -10.64 10.10 -6.20
CA ARG A 112 -11.43 11.05 -6.99
C ARG A 112 -12.89 11.05 -6.58
N GLU A 113 -13.48 9.87 -6.36
CA GLU A 113 -14.88 9.76 -5.99
C GLU A 113 -15.15 10.30 -4.58
N ILE A 114 -14.27 9.98 -3.63
CA ILE A 114 -14.30 10.54 -2.28
C ILE A 114 -14.19 12.07 -2.32
N GLN A 115 -13.25 12.62 -3.11
CA GLN A 115 -13.08 14.07 -3.22
C GLN A 115 -14.30 14.77 -3.85
N ASN A 116 -14.87 14.19 -4.91
CA ASN A 116 -16.07 14.71 -5.55
C ASN A 116 -17.25 14.74 -4.57
N ARG A 117 -17.43 13.66 -3.80
CA ARG A 117 -18.49 13.57 -2.79
C ARG A 117 -18.25 14.53 -1.63
N ALA A 118 -16.99 14.63 -1.19
CA ALA A 118 -16.57 15.53 -0.14
C ALA A 118 -16.88 16.99 -0.46
N SER A 119 -16.54 17.43 -1.66
CA SER A 119 -16.80 18.82 -2.08
C SER A 119 -18.29 19.10 -2.34
N ALA A 120 -19.11 18.09 -2.64
CA ALA A 120 -20.50 18.27 -3.00
C ALA A 120 -21.47 18.23 -1.80
N GLU A 121 -21.22 17.34 -0.83
CA GLU A 121 -22.17 17.04 0.24
C GLU A 121 -21.60 17.10 1.66
N LEU A 122 -20.28 17.10 1.83
CA LEU A 122 -19.70 17.18 3.16
C LEU A 122 -19.67 18.63 3.66
N PRO A 123 -19.77 18.84 4.98
CA PRO A 123 -19.64 20.16 5.59
C PRO A 123 -18.27 20.79 5.32
N SER A 124 -18.18 22.11 5.25
CA SER A 124 -16.89 22.84 5.12
C SER A 124 -15.94 22.66 6.30
N ASP A 125 -16.44 22.14 7.41
CA ASP A 125 -15.74 22.10 8.70
C ASP A 125 -15.08 20.73 8.96
N ILE A 126 -15.01 19.87 7.93
CA ILE A 126 -14.30 18.58 8.00
C ILE A 126 -12.81 18.77 7.71
N ASP A 127 -11.99 17.87 8.26
CA ASP A 127 -10.65 17.64 7.74
C ASP A 127 -10.70 16.78 6.47
N ASP A 128 -9.75 17.00 5.56
CA ASP A 128 -9.65 16.22 4.32
C ASP A 128 -9.54 14.71 4.61
N PRO A 129 -10.31 13.85 3.92
CA PRO A 129 -10.21 12.40 4.08
C PRO A 129 -8.79 11.88 3.78
N VAL A 130 -8.18 11.24 4.78
CA VAL A 130 -6.87 10.61 4.65
C VAL A 130 -7.05 9.16 4.22
N ILE A 131 -6.58 8.85 3.02
CA ILE A 131 -6.62 7.51 2.42
C ILE A 131 -5.26 6.83 2.64
N LEU A 132 -5.25 5.75 3.41
CA LEU A 132 -4.09 4.95 3.77
C LEU A 132 -4.23 3.55 3.20
N GLU A 133 -3.29 3.14 2.35
CA GLU A 133 -3.21 1.75 1.87
C GLU A 133 -2.59 0.88 2.96
N ILE A 134 -3.11 -0.32 3.19
CA ILE A 134 -2.54 -1.24 4.18
C ILE A 134 -1.58 -2.20 3.47
N THR A 135 -0.29 -2.04 3.77
CA THR A 135 0.80 -2.86 3.23
C THR A 135 1.60 -3.49 4.37
N THR A 136 2.44 -4.46 4.04
CA THR A 136 3.32 -5.07 5.06
C THR A 136 4.27 -4.02 5.67
N SER A 137 4.67 -3.01 4.89
CA SER A 137 5.57 -1.92 5.30
C SER A 137 4.99 -1.00 6.38
N ASN A 138 3.66 -0.86 6.47
CA ASN A 138 3.01 -0.01 7.47
C ASN A 138 2.31 -0.77 8.60
N GLY A 139 2.03 -2.06 8.41
CA GLY A 139 1.46 -2.92 9.45
C GLY A 139 2.44 -3.24 10.58
N PHE A 140 3.74 -3.20 10.30
CA PHE A 140 4.80 -3.54 11.25
C PHE A 140 5.82 -2.40 11.37
N PRO A 141 5.95 -1.74 12.53
CA PRO A 141 6.91 -0.67 12.70
C PRO A 141 8.34 -1.23 12.62
N THR A 142 9.17 -0.66 11.72
CA THR A 142 10.57 -1.08 11.54
C THR A 142 11.43 -0.75 12.76
N ALA A 143 11.18 0.39 13.40
CA ALA A 143 11.84 0.81 14.64
C ALA A 143 10.90 1.69 15.47
N ILE A 144 10.98 1.55 16.80
CA ILE A 144 10.28 2.42 17.75
C ILE A 144 11.35 3.18 18.53
N VAL A 145 11.31 4.51 18.45
CA VAL A 145 12.23 5.39 19.17
C VAL A 145 11.48 6.09 20.29
N ALA A 146 11.92 5.92 21.53
CA ALA A 146 11.37 6.59 22.70
C ALA A 146 12.40 7.57 23.26
N LEU A 147 12.05 8.85 23.31
CA LEU A 147 12.88 9.87 23.96
C LEU A 147 12.45 9.98 25.43
N VAL A 148 13.40 9.80 26.35
CA VAL A 148 13.16 9.96 27.79
C VAL A 148 14.11 11.01 28.33
N GLY A 149 13.58 11.97 29.08
CA GLY A 149 14.34 12.99 29.80
C GLY A 149 13.91 13.03 31.26
N GLN A 150 14.85 13.31 32.16
CA GLN A 150 14.52 13.72 33.53
C GLN A 150 14.31 15.23 33.53
N ALA A 151 13.19 15.67 34.13
CA ALA A 151 12.81 17.08 34.23
C ALA A 151 13.82 17.91 35.02
#